data_AF-A0A645FDZ0-F1
#
_entry.id   AF-A0A645FDZ0-F1
#
_cell.length_a   1.000
_cell.length_b   1.000
_cell.length_c   1.000
_cell.angle_alpha   90.00
_cell.angle_beta   90.00
_cell.angle_gamma   90.00
#
_symmetry.space_group_name_H-M   'P 1'
#
loop_
_entity.id
_entity.type
_entity.pdbx_description
1 polymer ?
#
loop_
_entity_poly.entity_id
_entity_poly.type
_entity_poly.pdbx_seq_one_letter_code
_entity_poly.pdbx_strand_id
1 'polypeptide(L)'
;MKVNWGPDYADPQTYTDPFRREGNYNFPEYTTDVNADGKNIYEVYEAKVAEAIAELVDLPKRYELFAEAEAMLIENAFVVPYNVSGGGYVASFVHPFEAPYSSFGISADRWKGQKLLAKPMNTEEFEAAQKEWQAARDAALKEAAK
;
A
#
# COMPACT_ATOMS: atom_id res chain seq x y z
N MET A 1 6.01 -14.24 -10.21
CA MET A 1 6.37 -13.78 -8.85
C MET A 1 5.29 -12.79 -8.42
N LYS A 2 4.75 -12.86 -7.19
CA LYS A 2 3.79 -11.84 -6.72
C LYS A 2 4.59 -10.59 -6.37
N VAL A 3 4.15 -9.41 -6.84
CA VAL A 3 4.83 -8.13 -6.56
C VAL A 3 4.85 -7.80 -5.05
N ASN A 4 3.98 -8.45 -4.25
CA ASN A 4 3.95 -8.44 -2.78
C ASN A 4 4.20 -7.05 -2.17
N TRP A 5 3.55 -6.04 -2.73
CA TRP A 5 3.71 -4.65 -2.33
C TRP A 5 2.52 -4.21 -1.48
N GLY A 6 2.82 -3.61 -0.32
CA GLY A 6 1.88 -2.85 0.49
C GLY A 6 2.25 -1.37 0.43
N PRO A 7 1.28 -0.44 0.50
CA PRO A 7 1.56 0.98 0.38
C PRO A 7 2.41 1.43 1.56
N ASP A 8 3.47 2.19 1.34
CA ASP A 8 4.30 2.78 2.41
C ASP A 8 3.67 4.05 3.00
N TYR A 9 2.84 4.72 2.19
CA TYR A 9 2.13 5.96 2.50
C TYR A 9 0.79 6.00 1.75
N ALA A 10 -0.16 6.82 2.21
CA ALA A 10 -1.50 6.92 1.63
C ALA A 10 -1.55 7.81 0.36
N ASP A 11 -0.83 7.43 -0.70
CA ASP A 11 -0.91 8.06 -2.02
C ASP A 11 -0.70 6.99 -3.12
N PRO A 12 -1.41 7.04 -4.26
CA PRO A 12 -1.25 6.06 -5.35
C PRO A 12 0.19 5.92 -5.86
N GLN A 13 1.02 6.95 -5.75
CA GLN A 13 2.42 6.94 -6.13
C GLN A 13 3.19 5.76 -5.51
N THR A 14 2.86 5.34 -4.29
CA THR A 14 3.54 4.22 -3.64
C THR A 14 3.50 2.93 -4.46
N TYR A 15 2.45 2.73 -5.27
CA TYR A 15 2.32 1.55 -6.13
C TYR A 15 3.15 1.61 -7.42
N THR A 16 3.75 2.77 -7.71
CA THR A 16 4.70 2.92 -8.83
C THR A 16 6.13 2.54 -8.42
N ASP A 17 6.46 2.60 -7.13
CA ASP A 17 7.79 2.35 -6.59
C ASP A 17 8.37 0.97 -6.93
N PRO A 18 7.60 -0.13 -7.03
CA PRO A 18 8.11 -1.43 -7.48
C PRO A 18 8.61 -1.48 -8.93
N PHE A 19 8.25 -0.49 -9.75
CA PHE A 19 8.50 -0.44 -11.20
C PHE A 19 9.44 0.70 -11.59
N ARG A 20 9.94 1.47 -10.63
CA ARG A 20 10.88 2.56 -10.90
C ARG A 20 12.24 2.02 -11.34
N ARG A 21 12.93 2.80 -12.17
CA ARG A 21 14.31 2.53 -12.58
C ARG A 21 15.22 2.50 -11.36
N GLU A 22 16.26 1.68 -11.42
CA GLU A 22 17.20 1.47 -10.29
C GLU A 22 16.52 0.90 -9.03
N GLY A 23 15.29 0.41 -9.18
CA GLY A 23 14.62 -0.42 -8.19
C GLY A 23 15.23 -1.82 -8.13
N ASN A 24 14.86 -2.56 -7.10
CA ASN A 24 15.26 -3.96 -6.92
C ASN A 24 14.05 -4.90 -6.77
N TYR A 25 12.85 -4.43 -7.13
CA TYR A 25 11.60 -5.18 -7.01
C TYR A 25 11.22 -5.85 -8.33
N ASN A 26 11.06 -5.05 -9.39
CA ASN A 26 10.82 -5.51 -10.76
C ASN A 26 11.79 -4.79 -11.71
N PHE A 27 11.86 -5.28 -12.95
CA PHE A 27 12.79 -4.76 -13.95
C PHE A 27 12.12 -4.45 -15.32
N PRO A 28 11.00 -3.69 -15.34
CA PRO A 28 10.30 -3.36 -16.59
C PRO A 28 11.16 -2.52 -17.56
N GLU A 29 12.20 -1.86 -17.07
CA GLU A 29 13.15 -1.07 -17.86
C GLU A 29 13.97 -1.87 -18.87
N TYR A 30 14.01 -3.21 -18.74
CA TYR A 30 14.67 -4.09 -19.69
C TYR A 30 13.80 -4.52 -20.86
N THR A 31 12.54 -4.06 -20.92
CA THR A 31 11.67 -4.32 -22.07
C THR A 31 12.30 -3.77 -23.36
N THR A 32 12.18 -4.54 -24.45
CA THR A 32 12.48 -4.06 -25.81
C THR A 32 11.22 -3.69 -26.58
N ASP A 33 10.05 -3.86 -25.97
CA ASP A 33 8.78 -3.62 -26.63
C ASP A 33 8.54 -2.13 -26.85
N VAL A 34 7.85 -1.84 -27.94
CA VAL A 34 7.54 -0.48 -28.36
C VAL A 34 6.04 -0.31 -28.57
N ASN A 35 5.54 0.90 -28.31
CA ASN A 35 4.16 1.26 -28.62
C ASN A 35 3.97 1.48 -30.14
N ALA A 36 2.74 1.85 -30.55
CA ALA A 36 2.42 2.10 -31.95
C ALA A 36 3.27 3.20 -32.63
N ASP A 37 3.83 4.14 -31.84
CA ASP A 37 4.70 5.21 -32.31
C ASP A 37 6.19 4.82 -32.34
N GLY A 38 6.52 3.58 -32.01
CA GLY A 38 7.91 3.09 -31.94
C GLY A 38 8.68 3.53 -30.69
N LYS A 39 8.00 4.07 -29.67
CA LYS A 39 8.61 4.45 -28.38
C LYS A 39 8.65 3.26 -27.44
N ASN A 40 9.74 3.12 -26.68
CA ASN A 40 9.83 2.09 -25.66
C ASN A 40 8.69 2.23 -24.64
N ILE A 41 7.96 1.14 -24.38
CA ILE A 41 6.75 1.19 -23.55
C ILE A 41 7.04 1.56 -22.10
N TYR A 42 8.24 1.22 -21.58
CA TYR A 42 8.62 1.58 -20.22
C TYR A 42 8.93 3.08 -20.09
N GLU A 43 9.61 3.67 -21.08
CA GLU A 43 9.90 5.11 -21.08
C GLU A 43 8.62 5.95 -21.12
N VAL A 44 7.59 5.47 -21.83
CA VAL A 44 6.26 6.12 -21.86
C VAL A 44 5.59 6.03 -20.49
N TYR A 45 5.64 4.87 -19.83
CA TYR A 45 5.15 4.70 -18.45
C TYR A 45 5.89 5.61 -17.46
N GLU A 46 7.23 5.61 -17.51
CA GLU A 46 8.09 6.42 -16.63
C GLU A 46 7.76 7.93 -16.77
N ALA A 47 7.55 8.41 -18.00
CA ALA A 47 7.14 9.78 -18.25
C ALA A 47 5.74 10.10 -17.68
N LYS A 48 4.78 9.17 -17.80
CA LYS A 48 3.43 9.35 -17.24
C LYS A 48 3.45 9.37 -15.71
N VAL A 49 4.25 8.52 -15.08
CA VAL A 49 4.46 8.56 -13.61
C VAL A 49 5.08 9.88 -13.19
N ALA A 50 6.08 10.39 -13.91
CA ALA A 50 6.71 11.68 -13.60
C ALA A 50 5.70 12.85 -13.74
N GLU A 51 4.82 12.81 -14.75
CA GLU A 51 3.71 13.76 -14.92
C GLU A 51 2.76 13.72 -13.72
N ALA A 52 2.35 12.53 -13.28
CA ALA A 52 1.49 12.33 -12.13
C ALA A 52 2.11 12.86 -10.83
N ILE A 53 3.40 12.57 -10.60
CA ILE A 53 4.15 13.03 -9.42
C ILE A 53 4.23 14.57 -9.39
N ALA A 54 4.38 15.21 -10.55
CA ALA A 54 4.49 16.66 -10.66
C ALA A 54 3.17 17.40 -10.40
N GLU A 55 2.01 16.73 -10.49
CA GLU A 55 0.72 17.30 -10.11
C GLU A 55 0.58 17.27 -8.57
N LEU A 56 0.71 18.45 -7.95
CA LEU A 56 0.74 18.61 -6.49
C LEU A 56 -0.51 19.34 -5.93
N VAL A 57 -1.38 19.85 -6.81
CA VAL A 57 -2.47 20.74 -6.40
C VAL A 57 -3.83 20.14 -6.75
N ASP A 58 -4.00 19.66 -7.98
CA ASP A 58 -5.25 19.07 -8.45
C ASP A 58 -5.26 17.55 -8.18
N LEU A 59 -5.79 17.16 -7.02
CA LEU A 59 -5.85 15.76 -6.61
C LEU A 59 -6.66 14.86 -7.56
N PRO A 60 -7.88 15.24 -8.02
CA PRO A 60 -8.58 14.48 -9.05
C PRO A 60 -7.71 14.21 -10.27
N LYS A 61 -7.06 15.24 -10.82
CA LYS A 61 -6.18 15.08 -11.98
C LYS A 61 -4.96 14.20 -11.67
N ARG A 62 -4.33 14.36 -10.50
CA ARG A 62 -3.24 13.48 -10.03
C ARG A 62 -3.68 12.01 -10.04
N TYR A 63 -4.87 11.71 -9.53
CA TYR A 63 -5.39 10.35 -9.48
C TYR A 63 -5.70 9.79 -10.86
N GLU A 64 -6.25 10.61 -11.77
CA GLU A 64 -6.44 10.22 -13.17
C GLU A 64 -5.10 9.88 -13.85
N LEU A 65 -4.06 10.71 -13.66
CA LEU A 65 -2.72 10.46 -14.21
C LEU A 65 -2.09 9.16 -13.69
N PHE A 66 -2.26 8.83 -12.40
CA PHE A 66 -1.80 7.54 -11.86
C PHE A 66 -2.64 6.36 -12.38
N ALA A 67 -3.95 6.53 -12.56
CA ALA A 67 -4.80 5.50 -13.16
C ALA A 67 -4.38 5.21 -14.61
N GLU A 68 -4.04 6.25 -15.38
CA GLU A 68 -3.46 6.10 -16.73
C GLU A 68 -2.11 5.34 -16.68
N ALA A 69 -1.23 5.66 -15.73
CA ALA A 69 0.03 4.94 -15.55
C ALA A 69 -0.18 3.46 -15.20
N GLU A 70 -1.12 3.16 -14.28
CA GLU A 70 -1.47 1.79 -13.90
C GLU A 70 -2.04 1.01 -15.08
N ALA A 71 -2.90 1.63 -15.89
CA ALA A 71 -3.45 1.00 -17.09
C ALA A 71 -2.34 0.54 -18.04
N MET A 72 -1.28 1.35 -18.22
CA MET A 72 -0.13 0.96 -19.06
C MET A 72 0.58 -0.30 -18.54
N LEU A 73 0.71 -0.48 -17.21
CA LEU A 73 1.30 -1.69 -16.63
C LEU A 73 0.47 -2.94 -16.94
N ILE A 74 -0.86 -2.81 -16.90
CA ILE A 74 -1.80 -3.92 -17.13
C ILE A 74 -1.91 -4.24 -18.62
N GLU A 75 -2.10 -3.21 -19.46
CA GLU A 75 -2.30 -3.35 -20.91
C GLU A 75 -1.06 -3.90 -21.62
N ASN A 76 0.14 -3.54 -21.16
CA ASN A 76 1.40 -4.09 -21.67
C ASN A 76 1.84 -5.37 -20.94
N ALA A 77 0.99 -5.94 -20.07
CA ALA A 77 1.24 -7.16 -19.33
C ALA A 77 2.53 -7.17 -18.47
N PHE A 78 3.00 -6.00 -18.02
CA PHE A 78 4.02 -5.91 -16.97
C PHE A 78 3.50 -6.39 -15.62
N VAL A 79 2.19 -6.23 -15.40
CA VAL A 79 1.50 -6.71 -14.20
C VAL A 79 0.25 -7.46 -14.61
N VAL A 80 0.02 -8.61 -13.95
CA VAL A 80 -1.27 -9.31 -14.00
C VAL A 80 -1.88 -9.22 -12.61
N PRO A 81 -2.93 -8.39 -12.40
CA PRO A 81 -3.62 -8.31 -11.12
C PRO A 81 -4.14 -9.69 -10.71
N TYR A 82 -3.85 -10.08 -9.47
CA TYR A 82 -4.27 -11.39 -8.95
C TYR A 82 -5.27 -11.24 -7.82
N ASN A 83 -4.86 -10.66 -6.70
CA ASN A 83 -5.74 -10.33 -5.59
C ASN A 83 -5.14 -9.24 -4.70
N VAL A 84 -6.00 -8.54 -3.97
CA VAL A 84 -5.57 -7.78 -2.78
C VAL A 84 -5.43 -8.79 -1.64
N SER A 85 -4.22 -8.93 -1.09
CA SER A 85 -3.98 -9.80 0.05
C SER A 85 -4.71 -9.27 1.28
N GLY A 86 -5.52 -10.13 1.91
CA GLY A 86 -6.14 -9.86 3.19
C GLY A 86 -5.45 -10.60 4.33
N GLY A 87 -5.97 -10.37 5.54
CA GLY A 87 -5.55 -11.13 6.72
C GLY A 87 -6.03 -12.59 6.69
N GLY A 88 -5.47 -13.37 7.62
CA GLY A 88 -5.92 -14.73 7.94
C GLY A 88 -6.08 -14.88 9.46
N TYR A 89 -6.34 -16.11 9.90
CA TYR A 89 -6.35 -16.41 11.33
C TYR A 89 -4.94 -16.32 11.91
N VAL A 90 -4.81 -15.60 13.03
CA VAL A 90 -3.56 -15.47 13.78
C VAL A 90 -3.78 -15.98 15.19
N ALA A 91 -2.90 -16.87 15.66
CA ALA A 91 -2.81 -17.26 17.06
C ALA A 91 -1.54 -16.62 17.65
N SER A 92 -1.69 -15.74 18.61
CA SER A 92 -0.57 -14.96 19.18
C SER A 92 -0.74 -14.73 20.67
N PHE A 93 0.38 -14.65 21.38
CA PHE A 93 0.44 -14.16 22.76
C PHE A 93 0.53 -12.64 22.85
N VAL A 94 0.45 -11.93 21.73
CA VAL A 94 0.60 -10.48 21.67
C VAL A 94 -0.78 -9.84 21.66
N HIS A 95 -0.98 -8.77 22.43
CA HIS A 95 -2.21 -7.99 22.36
C HIS A 95 -2.27 -7.21 21.02
N PRO A 96 -3.19 -7.53 20.09
CA PRO A 96 -3.15 -7.00 18.72
C PRO A 96 -3.40 -5.49 18.65
N PHE A 97 -4.12 -4.93 19.63
CA PHE A 97 -4.47 -3.50 19.66
C PHE A 97 -3.50 -2.60 20.45
N GLU A 98 -2.40 -3.15 20.98
CA GLU A 98 -1.34 -2.35 21.63
C GLU A 98 -0.21 -1.98 20.66
N ALA A 99 -0.20 -2.56 19.46
CA ALA A 99 0.73 -2.23 18.40
C ALA A 99 0.54 -0.79 17.91
N PRO A 100 1.61 -0.09 17.47
CA PRO A 100 1.45 1.12 16.68
C PRO A 100 0.60 0.83 15.44
N TYR A 101 -0.48 1.58 15.28
CA TYR A 101 -1.40 1.42 14.16
C TYR A 101 -1.12 2.42 13.04
N SER A 102 -1.06 1.92 11.82
CA SER A 102 -1.07 2.69 10.57
C SER A 102 -1.87 1.91 9.53
N SER A 103 -2.61 2.60 8.66
CA SER A 103 -3.34 1.97 7.55
C SER A 103 -2.45 1.57 6.37
N PHE A 104 -1.17 1.92 6.43
CA PHE A 104 -0.14 1.66 5.43
C PHE A 104 1.21 1.38 6.12
N GLY A 105 2.12 0.79 5.37
CA GLY A 105 3.44 0.38 5.80
C GLY A 105 3.42 -0.73 6.85
N ILE A 106 4.56 -0.90 7.52
CA ILE A 106 4.83 -2.01 8.44
C ILE A 106 4.73 -1.61 9.92
N SER A 107 3.93 -0.58 10.25
CA SER A 107 3.87 -0.09 11.64
C SER A 107 3.33 -1.14 12.61
N ALA A 108 2.37 -1.96 12.15
CA ALA A 108 1.80 -3.05 12.92
C ALA A 108 2.81 -4.17 13.22
N ASP A 109 3.89 -4.28 12.44
CA ASP A 109 4.96 -5.28 12.63
C ASP A 109 5.98 -4.86 13.71
N ARG A 110 5.80 -3.68 14.32
CA ARG A 110 6.70 -3.16 15.36
C ARG A 110 6.29 -3.62 16.75
N TRP A 111 7.26 -4.06 17.53
CA TRP A 111 7.08 -4.59 18.89
C TRP A 111 7.01 -3.53 20.00
N LYS A 112 7.33 -2.27 19.68
CA LYS A 112 7.43 -1.22 20.70
C LYS A 112 6.05 -0.92 21.30
N GLY A 113 5.94 -1.04 22.62
CA GLY A 113 4.71 -0.75 23.37
C GLY A 113 3.78 -1.96 23.53
N GLN A 114 4.07 -3.06 22.86
CA GLN A 114 3.26 -4.28 22.95
C GLN A 114 3.62 -5.10 24.20
N LYS A 115 2.61 -5.76 24.78
CA LYS A 115 2.79 -6.71 25.88
C LYS A 115 2.44 -8.13 25.47
N LEU A 116 3.02 -9.08 26.20
CA LEU A 116 2.65 -10.48 26.14
C LEU A 116 1.47 -10.74 27.08
N LEU A 117 0.48 -11.45 26.56
CA LEU A 117 -0.64 -12.02 27.26
C LEU A 117 -0.23 -13.36 27.90
N ALA A 118 -0.85 -13.72 29.03
CA ALA A 118 -0.64 -15.03 29.65
C ALA A 118 -1.26 -16.18 28.83
N LYS A 119 -2.34 -15.89 28.08
CA LYS A 119 -3.01 -16.80 27.13
C LYS A 119 -3.42 -16.02 25.88
N PRO A 120 -3.50 -16.65 24.70
CA PRO A 120 -4.05 -16.02 23.50
C PRO A 120 -5.52 -15.62 23.71
N MET A 121 -5.95 -14.57 23.02
CA MET A 121 -7.37 -14.18 22.98
C MET A 121 -8.20 -15.18 22.18
N ASN A 122 -9.42 -15.45 22.64
CA ASN A 122 -10.46 -16.06 21.81
C ASN A 122 -11.19 -14.99 20.96
N THR A 123 -12.14 -15.41 20.12
CA THR A 123 -12.90 -14.50 19.25
C THR A 123 -13.67 -13.44 20.01
N GLU A 124 -14.35 -13.80 21.10
CA GLU A 124 -15.16 -12.85 21.90
C GLU A 124 -14.27 -11.80 22.59
N GLU A 125 -13.16 -12.24 23.17
CA GLU A 125 -12.15 -11.37 23.79
C GLU A 125 -11.55 -10.39 22.75
N PHE A 126 -11.26 -10.88 21.54
CA PHE A 126 -10.76 -10.05 20.44
C PHE A 126 -11.79 -9.00 20.00
N GLU A 127 -13.04 -9.40 19.75
CA GLU A 127 -14.10 -8.48 19.30
C GLU A 127 -14.41 -7.40 20.34
N ALA A 128 -14.36 -7.75 21.64
CA ALA A 128 -14.52 -6.79 22.72
C ALA A 128 -13.38 -5.76 22.73
N ALA A 129 -12.13 -6.23 22.67
CA ALA A 129 -10.95 -5.37 22.64
C ALA A 129 -10.90 -4.49 21.36
N GLN A 130 -11.37 -5.00 20.22
CA GLN A 130 -11.47 -4.23 18.98
C GLN A 130 -12.42 -3.05 19.11
N LYS A 131 -13.61 -3.28 19.72
CA LYS A 131 -14.61 -2.22 19.93
C LYS A 131 -14.09 -1.13 20.85
N GLU A 132 -13.40 -1.52 21.94
CA GLU A 132 -12.77 -0.56 22.86
C GLU A 132 -11.70 0.27 22.15
N TRP A 133 -10.80 -0.38 21.41
CA TRP A 133 -9.74 0.29 20.67
C TRP A 133 -10.29 1.26 19.62
N GLN A 134 -11.31 0.85 18.86
CA GLN A 134 -11.94 1.72 17.85
C GLN A 134 -12.58 2.95 18.49
N ALA A 135 -13.30 2.78 19.61
CA ALA A 135 -13.92 3.90 20.31
C ALA A 135 -12.87 4.90 20.84
N ALA A 136 -11.77 4.39 21.43
CA ALA A 136 -10.67 5.22 21.92
C ALA A 136 -9.97 5.98 20.77
N ARG A 137 -9.73 5.30 19.64
CA ARG A 137 -9.16 5.91 18.44
C ARG A 137 -10.04 7.01 17.88
N ASP A 138 -11.34 6.77 17.75
CA ASP A 138 -12.28 7.77 17.22
C ASP A 138 -12.40 9.00 18.12
N ALA A 139 -12.32 8.80 19.44
CA ALA A 139 -12.27 9.89 20.41
C ALA A 139 -10.98 10.73 20.26
N ALA A 140 -9.82 10.07 20.17
CA ALA A 140 -8.53 10.73 20.00
C ALA A 140 -8.44 11.52 18.68
N LEU A 141 -8.99 10.99 17.58
CA LEU A 141 -9.03 11.70 16.30
C LEU A 141 -9.91 12.95 16.35
N LYS A 142 -11.07 12.88 17.04
CA LYS A 142 -11.93 14.05 17.25
C LYS A 142 -11.28 15.11 18.13
N GLU A 143 -10.46 14.71 19.09
CA GLU A 143 -9.70 15.63 19.93
C GLU A 143 -8.59 16.32 19.15
N ALA A 144 -7.81 15.56 18.36
CA ALA A 144 -6.70 16.09 17.56
C ALA A 144 -7.15 17.02 16.40
N ALA A 145 -8.42 16.93 15.99
CA ALA A 145 -8.99 17.78 14.95
C ALA A 145 -9.52 19.15 15.47
N LYS A 146 -9.44 19.41 16.78
CA LYS A 146 -9.76 20.71 17.40
C LYS A 146 -8.54 21.63 17.39
#